data_AF-A0A9X6QBB5-F1
#
_entry.id   AF-A0A9X6QBB5-F1
#
_cell.length_a   1.000
_cell.length_b   1.000
_cell.length_c   1.000
_cell.angle_alpha   90.00
_cell.angle_beta   90.00
_cell.angle_gamma   90.00
#
_symmetry.space_group_name_H-M   'P 1'
#
loop_
_entity.id
_entity.type
_entity.pdbx_description
1 polymer ?
#
loop_
_entity_poly.entity_id
_entity_poly.type
_entity_poly.pdbx_seq_one_letter_code
_entity_poly.pdbx_strand_id
1 'polypeptide(L)' 'MLPRKQVYICGSLPFMEASIKILYKWEVPKELIHYESFSPVAIIGD' A
#
# COMPACT_ATOMS: atom_id res chain seq x y z
N MET A 1 17.87 -8.21 -16.14
CA MET A 1 16.90 -8.20 -15.02
C MET A 1 16.73 -6.77 -14.56
N LEU A 2 15.50 -6.23 -14.56
CA LEU A 2 15.23 -4.92 -13.97
C LEU A 2 15.43 -5.01 -12.45
N PRO A 3 16.06 -4.02 -11.79
CA PRO A 3 16.22 -4.03 -10.34
C PRO A 3 14.85 -4.04 -9.68
N ARG A 4 14.63 -5.00 -8.75
CA ARG A 4 13.41 -5.09 -7.94
C ARG A 4 13.39 -3.89 -6.99
N LYS A 5 12.68 -2.82 -7.36
CA LYS A 5 12.54 -1.61 -6.54
C LYS A 5 11.44 -1.82 -5.50
N GLN A 6 11.73 -1.46 -4.25
CA GLN A 6 10.75 -1.43 -3.17
C GLN A 6 9.69 -0.35 -3.46
N VAL A 7 8.42 -0.64 -3.17
CA VAL A 7 7.27 0.25 -3.33
C VAL A 7 6.72 0.58 -1.94
N TYR A 8 6.70 1.86 -1.60
CA TYR A 8 6.14 2.37 -0.34
C TYR A 8 4.95 3.26 -0.65
N ILE A 9 3.78 2.95 -0.09
CA ILE A 9 2.53 3.70 -0.33
C ILE A 9 1.77 3.93 0.97
N CYS A 10 1.16 5.11 1.13
CA CYS A 10 0.32 5.45 2.28
C CYS A 10 -0.77 6.43 1.84
N GLY A 11 -1.97 6.31 2.41
CA GLY A 11 -3.12 7.13 2.07
C GLY A 11 -4.43 6.60 2.64
N SER A 12 -5.56 7.15 2.19
CA SER A 12 -6.89 6.72 2.64
C SER A 12 -7.20 5.28 2.20
N LEU A 13 -8.09 4.59 2.93
CA LEU A 13 -8.47 3.21 2.59
C LEU A 13 -8.84 3.00 1.12
N PRO A 14 -9.70 3.85 0.48
CA PRO A 14 -10.02 3.68 -0.94
C PRO A 14 -8.81 3.83 -1.87
N PHE A 15 -7.89 4.75 -1.55
CA PHE A 15 -6.65 4.92 -2.30
C PHE A 15 -5.74 3.70 -2.17
N MET A 16 -5.62 3.16 -0.96
CA MET A 16 -4.80 1.97 -0.68
C MET A 16 -5.34 0.75 -1.42
N GLU A 17 -6.65 0.50 -1.36
CA GLU A 17 -7.30 -0.61 -2.06
C GLU A 17 -7.08 -0.54 -3.58
N ALA A 18 -7.28 0.63 -4.18
CA ALA A 18 -7.08 0.84 -5.60
C ALA A 18 -5.62 0.62 -6.02
N SER A 19 -4.68 1.17 -5.26
CA SER A 19 -3.24 1.07 -5.54
C SER A 19 -2.73 -0.36 -5.44
N ILE A 20 -3.09 -1.07 -4.36
CA ILE A 20 -2.69 -2.48 -4.15
C ILE A 20 -3.25 -3.36 -5.26
N LYS A 21 -4.50 -3.16 -5.67
CA LYS A 21 -5.12 -3.92 -6.77
C LYS A 21 -4.36 -3.76 -8.09
N ILE A 22 -3.88 -2.56 -8.39
CA ILE A 22 -3.06 -2.29 -9.59
C ILE A 22 -1.71 -2.98 -9.49
N LEU A 23 -1.02 -2.87 -8.33
CA LEU A 23 0.28 -3.51 -8.12
C LEU A 23 0.21 -5.03 -8.25
N TYR A 24 -0.86 -5.65 -7.74
CA TYR A 24 -1.10 -7.08 -7.94
C TYR A 24 -1.39 -7.44 -9.40
N LYS A 25 -2.16 -6.61 -10.12
CA LYS A 25 -2.40 -6.81 -11.55
C LYS A 25 -1.12 -6.71 -12.38
N TRP A 26 -0.14 -5.93 -11.92
CA TRP A 26 1.18 -5.82 -12.53
C TRP A 26 2.18 -6.86 -12.03
N GLU A 27 1.71 -7.86 -11.26
CA GLU A 27 2.52 -8.96 -10.74
C GLU A 27 3.73 -8.48 -9.92
N VAL A 28 3.60 -7.33 -9.25
CA VAL A 28 4.62 -6.85 -8.32
C VAL A 28 4.66 -7.83 -7.13
N PRO A 29 5.82 -8.44 -6.84
CA PRO A 29 5.95 -9.36 -5.71
C PRO A 29 5.58 -8.69 -4.40
N LYS A 30 4.80 -9.39 -3.57
CA LYS A 30 4.24 -8.85 -2.32
C LYS A 30 5.33 -8.39 -1.35
N GLU A 31 6.48 -9.07 -1.34
CA GLU A 31 7.63 -8.73 -0.50
C GLU A 31 8.26 -7.36 -0.83
N LEU A 32 7.93 -6.79 -2.00
CA LEU A 32 8.39 -5.47 -2.42
C LEU A 32 7.38 -4.36 -2.10
N ILE A 33 6.15 -4.70 -1.68
CA ILE A 33 5.06 -3.74 -1.46
C ILE A 33 4.90 -3.50 0.05
N HIS A 34 5.15 -2.27 0.47
CA HIS A 34 5.07 -1.81 1.86
C HIS A 34 3.99 -0.74 1.94
N TYR A 35 3.06 -0.87 2.89
CA TYR A 35 1.93 0.04 2.94
C TYR A 35 1.39 0.28 4.35
N GLU A 36 0.86 1.48 4.55
CA GLU A 36 0.17 1.90 5.76
C GLU A 36 -1.10 2.68 5.38
N SER A 37 -2.23 2.38 6.01
CA SER A 37 -3.47 3.12 5.76
C SER A 37 -3.61 4.26 6.75
N PHE A 38 -3.95 5.45 6.26
CA PHE A 38 -4.42 6.53 7.11
C PHE A 38 -5.83 6.17 7.60
N SER A 39 -5.93 5.72 8.85
CA SER A 39 -7.20 5.43 9.50
C SER A 39 -7.45 6.44 10.62
N PRO A 40 -8.60 7.13 10.65
CA PRO A 40 -8.97 8.02 11.76
C PRO A 40 -9.25 7.25 13.07
N VAL A 41 -9.14 5.92 13.07
CA VAL A 41 -9.30 5.08 14.27
C VAL A 41 -8.25 5.39 15.35
N ALA A 42 -7.20 6.16 15.03
CA ALA A 42 -6.28 6.74 16.01
C ALA A 42 -6.86 7.92 16.82
N ILE A 43 -8.09 8.37 16.54
CA ILE A 43 -8.81 9.42 17.30
C ILE A 43 -9.98 8.79 18.09
N ILE A 44 -9.75 7.67 18.78
CA ILE A 44 -10.55 7.25 19.93
C ILE A 44 -9.53 6.76 20.97
N GLY A 45 -9.01 7.71 21.74
CA GLY A 45 -7.98 7.52 22.75
C GLY A 45 -7.96 8.70 23.72
N ASP A 46 -9.14 8.99 24.28
CA ASP A 46 -9.45 9.19 25.71
C ASP A 46 -10.95 9.49 25.87
#